data_AF-A0A2E4T3U2-F1
#
_entry.id   AF-A0A2E4T3U2-F1
#
_cell.length_a   1.000
_cell.length_b   1.000
_cell.length_c   1.000
_cell.angle_alpha   90.00
_cell.angle_beta   90.00
_cell.angle_gamma   90.00
#
_symmetry.space_group_name_H-M   'P 1'
#
loop_
_entity.id
_entity.type
_entity.pdbx_description
1 polymer ?
#
loop_
_entity_poly.entity_id
_entity_poly.type
_entity_poly.pdbx_seq_one_letter_code
_entity_poly.pdbx_strand_id
1 'polypeptide(L)'
;MCDGVTRLTLSSVSSLRRNIGGPCTVLRIHNGRVFAGSQEGILACWIVDSGEEVWKVAISGPLSDIDFSGGKVHVSGSSNIYCLDYNSGEIVWSRELEGSSDYVLSNDAGIWATSSVYEIGIGDYTESTIWRFDDSGELQQRWTIAERCWFFGTDGRGLVLGLGRPRCGTLRVGEDHLEHLEISGAGPVTCGTNAGNRILLGHSDGNVSEIGSGSALRGASPVSAVLGVENETIAGFEDGDVVSKAGWIHSSTGSVAALSLGPSPSGNRAIWVCLDRGVVILDSEGGAPLLELDHGCRISESDSEGDIIVLGDSEGEIHLMERDVLSRRLGDDLATTEDDSMKRLMMDRLRGLRRG
;
A
#
# COMPACT_ATOMS: atom_id res chain seq x y z
N MET A 1 0.93 -29.29 -1.54
CA MET A 1 0.98 -29.46 -3.01
C MET A 1 -0.44 -29.28 -3.50
N CYS A 2 -0.81 -28.05 -3.85
CA CYS A 2 -2.13 -27.72 -4.36
C CYS A 2 -2.01 -27.63 -5.88
N ASP A 3 -2.15 -28.77 -6.55
CA ASP A 3 -2.28 -28.83 -8.01
C ASP A 3 -3.65 -28.25 -8.38
N GLY A 4 -3.70 -26.98 -8.76
CA GLY A 4 -4.95 -26.35 -9.22
C GLY A 4 -4.94 -24.83 -9.34
N VAL A 5 -3.96 -24.11 -8.79
CA VAL A 5 -3.89 -22.66 -8.95
C VAL A 5 -3.22 -22.32 -10.28
N THR A 6 -3.96 -21.68 -11.18
CA THR A 6 -3.43 -21.13 -12.43
C THR A 6 -2.33 -20.12 -12.11
N ARG A 7 -1.13 -20.33 -12.67
CA ARG A 7 -0.01 -19.40 -12.53
C ARG A 7 0.09 -18.53 -13.77
N LEU A 8 -0.33 -17.28 -13.62
CA LEU A 8 -0.15 -16.23 -14.61
C LEU A 8 1.00 -15.31 -14.18
N THR A 9 1.47 -14.43 -15.07
CA THR A 9 2.37 -13.37 -14.67
C THR A 9 1.57 -12.12 -14.34
N LEU A 10 2.06 -11.27 -13.44
CA LEU A 10 1.40 -9.99 -13.15
C LEU A 10 1.22 -9.16 -14.44
N SER A 11 2.25 -9.13 -15.28
CA SER A 11 2.23 -8.49 -16.59
C SER A 11 1.18 -9.05 -17.57
N SER A 12 0.86 -10.34 -17.49
CA SER A 12 -0.13 -10.95 -18.37
C SER A 12 -1.54 -10.60 -17.96
N VAL A 13 -1.79 -10.05 -16.77
CA VAL A 13 -3.13 -9.61 -16.33
C VAL A 13 -3.28 -8.08 -16.22
N SER A 14 -2.20 -7.31 -16.27
CA SER A 14 -2.26 -5.84 -16.27
C SER A 14 -2.95 -5.27 -17.50
N SER A 15 -3.96 -4.41 -17.32
CA SER A 15 -4.59 -3.66 -18.40
C SER A 15 -3.68 -2.55 -18.93
N LEU A 16 -2.95 -1.88 -18.05
CA LEU A 16 -1.96 -0.86 -18.38
C LEU A 16 -0.64 -1.11 -17.63
N ARG A 17 0.47 -0.75 -18.26
CA ARG A 17 1.79 -0.68 -17.62
C ARG A 17 2.48 0.66 -17.89
N ARG A 18 3.14 1.22 -16.87
CA ARG A 18 3.95 2.45 -16.95
C ARG A 18 5.26 2.24 -16.21
N ASN A 19 6.25 3.08 -16.47
CA ASN A 19 7.51 3.07 -15.72
C ASN A 19 7.79 4.47 -15.18
N ILE A 20 8.02 4.59 -13.88
CA ILE A 20 8.27 5.89 -13.22
C ILE A 20 9.73 6.34 -13.30
N GLY A 21 10.66 5.45 -13.67
CA GLY A 21 12.08 5.75 -13.90
C GLY A 21 13.03 5.25 -12.82
N GLY A 22 12.50 4.58 -11.80
CA GLY A 22 13.22 3.91 -10.72
C GLY A 22 12.24 3.41 -9.66
N PRO A 23 12.69 2.82 -8.53
CA PRO A 23 11.83 2.12 -7.58
C PRO A 23 10.60 2.94 -7.19
N CYS A 24 9.41 2.34 -7.31
CA CYS A 24 8.17 2.99 -6.93
C CYS A 24 8.08 3.06 -5.40
N THR A 25 7.94 4.27 -4.86
CA THR A 25 7.86 4.53 -3.41
C THR A 25 6.59 5.24 -2.99
N VAL A 26 5.80 5.70 -3.96
CA VAL A 26 4.49 6.31 -3.74
C VAL A 26 3.57 5.87 -4.87
N LEU A 27 2.35 5.41 -4.55
CA LEU A 27 1.34 5.09 -5.55
C LEU A 27 -0.06 5.37 -4.99
N ARG A 28 -0.84 6.22 -5.67
CA ARG A 28 -2.22 6.51 -5.30
C ARG A 28 -3.14 6.61 -6.52
N ILE A 29 -4.39 6.17 -6.36
CA ILE A 29 -5.49 6.47 -7.26
C ILE A 29 -6.30 7.62 -6.64
N HIS A 30 -6.54 8.67 -7.41
CA HIS A 30 -7.39 9.77 -6.97
C HIS A 30 -8.13 10.39 -8.16
N ASN A 31 -9.47 10.43 -8.07
CA ASN A 31 -10.36 11.03 -9.07
C ASN A 31 -10.04 10.59 -10.52
N GLY A 32 -9.93 9.28 -10.76
CA GLY A 32 -9.68 8.72 -12.09
C GLY A 32 -8.26 8.94 -12.63
N ARG A 33 -7.30 9.28 -11.75
CA ARG A 33 -5.89 9.41 -12.10
C ARG A 33 -5.01 8.54 -11.21
N VAL A 34 -3.90 8.07 -11.76
CA VAL A 34 -2.85 7.36 -11.04
C VAL A 34 -1.68 8.32 -10.85
N PHE A 35 -1.27 8.50 -9.60
CA PHE A 35 -0.08 9.24 -9.22
C PHE A 35 0.97 8.25 -8.75
N ALA A 36 2.17 8.28 -9.34
CA ALA A 36 3.29 7.46 -8.88
C ALA A 36 4.53 8.33 -8.64
N GLY A 37 5.23 8.01 -7.56
CA GLY A 37 6.47 8.64 -7.15
C GLY A 37 7.62 7.64 -7.03
N SER A 38 8.84 8.09 -7.30
CA SER A 38 10.03 7.23 -7.25
C SER A 38 11.07 7.64 -6.22
N GLN A 39 11.98 6.71 -5.93
CA GLN A 39 13.17 6.91 -5.11
C GLN A 39 14.07 8.07 -5.62
N GLU A 40 14.06 8.34 -6.93
CA GLU A 40 14.84 9.38 -7.59
C GLU A 40 14.17 10.75 -7.57
N GLY A 41 12.93 10.85 -7.06
CA GLY A 41 12.19 12.10 -6.99
C GLY A 41 11.38 12.41 -8.25
N ILE A 42 11.11 11.40 -9.08
CA ILE A 42 10.18 11.55 -10.19
C ILE A 42 8.76 11.37 -9.68
N LEU A 43 7.89 12.33 -9.95
CA LEU A 43 6.44 12.23 -9.73
C LEU A 43 5.71 12.37 -11.06
N ALA A 44 4.80 11.44 -11.35
CA ALA A 44 4.03 11.48 -12.58
C ALA A 44 2.55 11.18 -12.32
N CYS A 45 1.72 11.65 -13.25
CA CYS A 45 0.28 11.50 -13.21
C CYS A 45 -0.23 10.97 -14.55
N TRP A 46 -1.05 9.92 -14.52
CA TRP A 46 -1.72 9.37 -15.69
C TRP A 46 -3.22 9.28 -15.50
N ILE A 47 -3.98 9.37 -16.60
CA ILE A 47 -5.42 9.08 -16.59
C ILE A 47 -5.62 7.56 -16.53
N VAL A 48 -6.49 7.08 -15.64
CA VAL A 48 -6.78 5.65 -15.47
C VAL A 48 -7.31 5.03 -16.78
N ASP A 49 -8.34 5.64 -17.37
CA ASP A 49 -9.06 5.08 -18.52
C ASP A 49 -8.24 5.03 -19.81
N SER A 50 -7.45 6.08 -20.09
CA SER A 50 -6.69 6.20 -21.34
C SER A 50 -5.21 5.82 -21.19
N GLY A 51 -4.70 5.84 -19.96
CA GLY A 51 -3.28 5.75 -19.66
C GLY A 51 -2.46 6.98 -20.10
N GLU A 52 -3.09 8.04 -20.59
CA GLU A 52 -2.40 9.25 -21.04
C GLU A 52 -1.65 9.91 -19.88
N GLU A 53 -0.40 10.32 -20.12
CA GLU A 53 0.38 11.10 -19.16
C GLU A 53 -0.15 12.54 -19.14
N VAL A 54 -0.62 12.98 -17.96
CA VAL A 54 -1.09 14.35 -17.76
C VAL A 54 0.10 15.27 -17.55
N TRP A 55 1.00 14.87 -16.65
CA TRP A 55 2.23 15.60 -16.35
C TRP A 55 3.24 14.70 -15.66
N LYS A 56 4.50 15.15 -15.69
CA LYS A 56 5.63 14.53 -15.02
C LYS A 56 6.60 15.61 -14.54
N VAL A 57 7.05 15.51 -13.30
CA VAL A 57 7.92 16.48 -12.65
C VAL A 57 9.04 15.78 -11.89
N ALA A 58 10.20 16.43 -11.82
CA ALA A 58 11.31 15.99 -11.00
C ALA A 58 11.46 16.95 -9.80
N ILE A 59 11.40 16.39 -8.59
CA ILE A 59 11.63 17.06 -7.31
C ILE A 59 12.70 16.28 -6.53
N SER A 60 13.09 16.74 -5.34
CA SER A 60 14.08 15.98 -4.56
C SER A 60 13.47 14.71 -3.99
N GLY A 61 14.02 13.56 -4.40
CA GLY A 61 13.68 12.25 -3.87
C GLY A 61 14.57 11.81 -2.69
N PRO A 62 14.24 10.67 -2.04
CA PRO A 62 13.11 9.80 -2.35
C PRO A 62 11.76 10.40 -2.00
N LEU A 63 10.73 10.09 -2.78
CA LEU A 63 9.34 10.43 -2.43
C LEU A 63 8.83 9.44 -1.41
N SER A 64 8.12 9.93 -0.39
CA SER A 64 7.74 9.13 0.78
C SER A 64 6.24 9.00 0.95
N ASP A 65 5.46 10.02 0.59
CA ASP A 65 4.00 9.99 0.66
C ASP A 65 3.37 11.10 -0.19
N ILE A 66 2.07 10.96 -0.47
CA ILE A 66 1.28 11.91 -1.26
C ILE A 66 -0.16 12.03 -0.72
N ASP A 67 -0.69 13.24 -0.72
CA ASP A 67 -2.09 13.49 -0.40
C ASP A 67 -2.68 14.66 -1.21
N PHE A 68 -4.01 14.79 -1.20
CA PHE A 68 -4.76 15.66 -2.10
C PHE A 68 -5.75 16.55 -1.34
N SER A 69 -5.70 17.86 -1.60
CA SER A 69 -6.73 18.78 -1.11
C SER A 69 -6.78 20.05 -1.97
N GLY A 70 -7.96 20.67 -2.09
CA GLY A 70 -8.09 22.00 -2.71
C GLY A 70 -7.60 22.13 -4.15
N GLY A 71 -7.60 21.04 -4.94
CA GLY A 71 -7.01 21.04 -6.29
C GLY A 71 -5.48 21.08 -6.30
N LYS A 72 -4.85 20.64 -5.21
CA LYS A 72 -3.41 20.52 -5.02
C LYS A 72 -3.01 19.10 -4.68
N VAL A 73 -1.73 18.83 -4.93
CA VAL A 73 -1.04 17.59 -4.59
C VAL A 73 0.05 17.95 -3.58
N HIS A 74 -0.02 17.38 -2.39
CA HIS A 74 0.99 17.55 -1.35
C HIS A 74 1.87 16.31 -1.31
N VAL A 75 3.19 16.50 -1.33
CA VAL A 75 4.15 15.40 -1.46
C VAL A 75 5.28 15.58 -0.46
N SER A 76 5.58 14.53 0.31
CA SER A 76 6.82 14.45 1.09
C SER A 76 7.92 13.84 0.22
N GLY A 77 9.08 14.51 0.17
CA GLY A 77 10.23 14.00 -0.56
C GLY A 77 11.56 14.52 -0.04
N SER A 78 12.52 13.61 0.17
CA SER A 78 13.84 13.91 0.71
C SER A 78 13.74 14.64 2.06
N SER A 79 14.24 15.87 2.17
CA SER A 79 14.06 16.74 3.33
C SER A 79 13.02 17.84 3.12
N ASN A 80 12.03 17.64 2.25
CA ASN A 80 11.07 18.68 1.85
C ASN A 80 9.63 18.19 1.84
N ILE A 81 8.72 19.15 1.95
CA ILE A 81 7.32 19.03 1.52
C ILE A 81 7.07 19.96 0.33
N TYR A 82 6.31 19.48 -0.64
CA TYR A 82 5.95 20.21 -1.85
C TYR A 82 4.43 20.32 -1.96
N CYS A 83 3.96 21.44 -2.48
CA CYS A 83 2.60 21.62 -2.98
C CYS A 83 2.64 21.88 -4.47
N LEU A 84 1.95 21.03 -5.22
CA LEU A 84 1.85 21.10 -6.67
C LEU A 84 0.42 21.36 -7.08
N ASP A 85 0.25 22.01 -8.22
CA ASP A 85 -1.05 22.10 -8.87
C ASP A 85 -1.48 20.74 -9.42
N TYR A 86 -2.70 20.32 -9.08
CA TYR A 86 -3.21 18.98 -9.44
C TYR A 86 -3.28 18.72 -10.94
N ASN A 87 -3.54 19.75 -11.74
CA ASN A 87 -3.78 19.59 -13.17
C ASN A 87 -2.52 19.74 -14.02
N SER A 88 -1.54 20.50 -13.55
CA SER A 88 -0.33 20.81 -14.32
C SER A 88 0.95 20.19 -13.75
N GLY A 89 0.95 19.79 -12.47
CA GLY A 89 2.17 19.36 -11.77
C GLY A 89 3.15 20.51 -11.50
N GLU A 90 2.74 21.77 -11.70
CA GLU A 90 3.57 22.92 -11.38
C GLU A 90 3.71 23.07 -9.86
N ILE A 91 4.94 23.29 -9.38
CA ILE A 91 5.22 23.54 -7.96
C ILE A 91 4.68 24.92 -7.60
N VAL A 92 3.72 24.94 -6.68
CA VAL A 92 3.13 26.16 -6.11
C VAL A 92 4.04 26.70 -5.01
N TRP A 93 4.48 25.82 -4.11
CA TRP A 93 5.44 26.12 -3.07
C TRP A 93 6.17 24.86 -2.60
N SER A 94 7.31 25.05 -1.94
CA SER A 94 8.03 24.00 -1.21
C SER A 94 8.57 24.52 0.12
N ARG A 95 8.73 23.63 1.09
CA ARG A 95 9.35 23.92 2.39
C ARG A 95 10.32 22.82 2.77
N GLU A 96 11.48 23.23 3.27
CA GLU A 96 12.45 22.33 3.87
C GLU A 96 11.97 21.94 5.29
N LEU A 97 12.13 20.66 5.60
CA LEU A 97 11.85 20.05 6.89
C LEU A 97 13.16 19.70 7.59
N GLU A 98 13.09 19.43 8.90
CA GLU A 98 14.23 18.91 9.67
C GLU A 98 14.25 17.37 9.57
N GLY A 99 15.27 16.81 8.91
CA GLY A 99 15.41 15.37 8.68
C GLY A 99 14.77 14.87 7.39
N SER A 100 14.64 13.54 7.26
CA SER A 100 13.96 12.90 6.13
C SER A 100 12.45 13.05 6.31
N SER A 101 11.76 13.55 5.30
CA SER A 101 10.30 13.59 5.26
C SER A 101 9.73 12.18 5.23
N ASP A 102 8.63 11.97 5.94
CA ASP A 102 7.94 10.68 6.05
C ASP A 102 6.54 10.79 5.42
N TYR A 103 5.54 11.19 6.21
CA TYR A 103 4.14 11.22 5.80
C TYR A 103 3.67 12.62 5.45
N VAL A 104 2.62 12.70 4.63
CA VAL A 104 1.87 13.94 4.37
C VAL A 104 0.37 13.67 4.45
N LEU A 105 -0.37 14.57 5.11
CA LEU A 105 -1.83 14.48 5.22
C LEU A 105 -2.44 15.86 5.21
N SER A 106 -3.45 16.08 4.39
CA SER A 106 -4.17 17.33 4.22
C SER A 106 -5.59 17.18 4.70
N ASN A 107 -6.08 18.14 5.48
CA ASN A 107 -7.46 18.21 5.90
C ASN A 107 -7.89 19.67 6.05
N ASP A 108 -9.14 19.90 6.46
CA ASP A 108 -9.68 21.25 6.65
C ASP A 108 -8.88 22.09 7.67
N ALA A 109 -8.08 21.47 8.53
CA ALA A 109 -7.23 22.18 9.49
C ALA A 109 -5.86 22.59 8.88
N GLY A 110 -5.46 22.02 7.75
CA GLY A 110 -4.22 22.38 7.06
C GLY A 110 -3.48 21.18 6.49
N ILE A 111 -2.23 21.42 6.08
CA ILE A 111 -1.33 20.43 5.52
C ILE A 111 -0.36 19.98 6.60
N TRP A 112 -0.39 18.70 6.90
CA TRP A 112 0.40 18.07 7.94
C TRP A 112 1.51 17.24 7.31
N ALA A 113 2.67 17.26 7.95
CA ALA A 113 3.78 16.41 7.57
C ALA A 113 4.48 15.83 8.80
N THR A 114 5.18 14.72 8.62
CA THR A 114 6.18 14.29 9.60
C THR A 114 7.55 14.15 8.95
N SER A 115 8.60 14.39 9.71
CA SER A 115 9.98 14.12 9.31
C SER A 115 10.75 13.49 10.46
N SER A 116 11.79 12.70 10.16
CA SER A 116 12.60 11.99 11.13
C SER A 116 14.10 12.18 10.86
N VAL A 117 14.90 12.34 11.92
CA VAL A 117 16.37 12.40 11.85
C VAL A 117 16.95 11.05 12.21
N TYR A 118 17.73 10.48 11.28
CA TYR A 118 18.46 9.24 11.49
C TYR A 118 19.93 9.52 11.77
N GLU A 119 20.42 9.11 12.93
CA GLU A 119 21.82 9.29 13.30
C GLU A 119 22.62 8.01 12.98
N ILE A 120 23.42 8.08 11.90
CA ILE A 120 24.22 6.96 11.39
C ILE A 120 25.15 6.38 12.46
N GLY A 121 25.66 7.21 13.38
CA GLY A 121 26.59 6.78 14.43
C GLY A 121 25.98 5.82 15.45
N ILE A 122 24.68 5.92 15.69
CA ILE A 122 23.94 5.03 16.60
C ILE A 122 23.04 4.03 15.85
N GLY A 123 22.80 4.27 14.56
CA GLY A 123 21.96 3.40 13.74
C GLY A 123 20.47 3.49 14.07
N ASP A 124 20.02 4.63 14.62
CA ASP A 124 18.65 4.82 15.10
C ASP A 124 18.12 6.22 14.78
N TYR A 125 16.80 6.36 14.84
CA TYR A 125 16.13 7.66 14.77
C TYR A 125 16.20 8.35 16.12
N THR A 126 16.62 9.62 16.12
CA THR A 126 16.81 10.39 17.36
C THR A 126 15.65 11.33 17.66
N GLU A 127 15.02 11.84 16.61
CA GLU A 127 13.91 12.79 16.70
C GLU A 127 13.02 12.71 15.47
N SER A 128 11.74 13.00 15.67
CA SER A 128 10.80 13.29 14.59
C SER A 128 10.08 14.59 14.87
N THR A 129 9.70 15.31 13.82
CA THR A 129 8.93 16.54 13.91
C THR A 129 7.61 16.37 13.17
N ILE A 130 6.52 16.80 13.83
CA ILE A 130 5.18 16.94 13.26
C ILE A 130 5.03 18.40 12.86
N TRP A 131 4.65 18.64 11.61
CA TRP A 131 4.53 19.97 11.02
C TRP A 131 3.08 20.23 10.63
N ARG A 132 2.64 21.48 10.77
CA ARG A 132 1.37 21.97 10.23
C ARG A 132 1.61 23.24 9.43
N PHE A 133 1.23 23.21 8.17
CA PHE A 133 1.26 24.34 7.25
C PHE A 133 -0.15 24.76 6.86
N ASP A 134 -0.31 26.02 6.48
CA ASP A 134 -1.51 26.47 5.75
C ASP A 134 -1.37 26.27 4.23
N ASP A 135 -2.42 26.61 3.49
CA ASP A 135 -2.48 26.45 2.02
C ASP A 135 -1.43 27.25 1.26
N SER A 136 -0.85 28.29 1.88
CA SER A 136 0.24 29.09 1.30
C SER A 136 1.64 28.51 1.61
N GLY A 137 1.69 27.44 2.39
CA GLY A 137 2.91 26.83 2.89
C GLY A 137 3.54 27.60 4.05
N GLU A 138 2.80 28.47 4.74
CA GLU A 138 3.29 29.11 5.96
C GLU A 138 3.19 28.13 7.14
N LEU A 139 4.27 28.02 7.91
CA LEU A 139 4.32 27.13 9.07
C LEU A 139 3.45 27.70 10.20
N GLN A 140 2.45 26.94 10.60
CA GLN A 140 1.52 27.30 11.67
C GLN A 140 1.95 26.71 13.01
N GLN A 141 2.26 25.40 13.03
CA GLN A 141 2.62 24.69 14.26
C GLN A 141 3.67 23.61 13.99
N ARG A 142 4.46 23.29 15.02
CA ARG A 142 5.35 22.14 15.01
C ARG A 142 5.53 21.52 16.40
N TRP A 143 5.74 20.21 16.43
CA TRP A 143 6.08 19.48 17.65
C TRP A 143 7.17 18.47 17.38
N THR A 144 8.18 18.42 18.24
CA THR A 144 9.27 17.43 18.17
C THR A 144 9.01 16.32 19.18
N ILE A 145 9.20 15.07 18.74
CA ILE A 145 9.04 13.84 19.52
C ILE A 145 10.29 12.97 19.39
N ALA A 146 10.52 12.08 20.33
CA ALA A 146 11.70 11.20 20.34
C ALA A 146 11.51 9.94 19.48
N GLU A 147 10.27 9.63 19.10
CA GLU A 147 9.89 8.41 18.38
C GLU A 147 9.81 8.67 16.89
N ARG A 148 10.15 7.66 16.08
CA ARG A 148 9.72 7.60 14.69
C ARG A 148 8.21 7.36 14.59
N CYS A 149 7.57 8.07 13.67
CA CYS A 149 6.20 7.80 13.21
C CYS A 149 6.19 6.62 12.22
N TRP A 150 5.29 5.67 12.41
CA TRP A 150 5.11 4.49 11.54
C TRP A 150 3.69 4.38 10.95
N PHE A 151 2.85 5.36 11.23
CA PHE A 151 1.51 5.50 10.68
C PHE A 151 1.03 6.93 10.88
N PHE A 152 0.41 7.52 9.86
CA PHE A 152 -0.16 8.86 9.92
C PHE A 152 -1.55 8.85 9.30
N GLY A 153 -2.57 9.13 10.11
CA GLY A 153 -3.95 9.03 9.66
C GLY A 153 -4.91 9.81 10.55
N THR A 154 -6.19 9.82 10.18
CA THR A 154 -7.22 10.58 10.92
C THR A 154 -8.36 9.69 11.38
N ASP A 155 -8.96 9.99 12.53
CA ASP A 155 -10.28 9.46 12.90
C ASP A 155 -11.27 10.62 13.06
N GLY A 156 -12.52 10.33 13.44
CA GLY A 156 -13.53 11.36 13.70
C GLY A 156 -13.21 12.35 14.82
N ARG A 157 -12.04 12.23 15.48
CA ARG A 157 -11.56 13.09 16.56
C ARG A 157 -10.25 13.81 16.21
N GLY A 158 -9.69 13.60 15.02
CA GLY A 158 -8.53 14.33 14.53
C GLY A 158 -7.38 13.42 14.07
N LEU A 159 -6.19 14.02 14.00
CA LEU A 159 -4.97 13.40 13.50
C LEU A 159 -4.34 12.48 14.55
N VAL A 160 -3.89 11.31 14.11
CA VAL A 160 -3.28 10.28 14.94
C VAL A 160 -2.01 9.73 14.29
N LEU A 161 -0.99 9.54 15.11
CA LEU A 161 0.29 8.96 14.77
C LEU A 161 0.46 7.61 15.46
N GLY A 162 0.94 6.59 14.73
CA GLY A 162 1.42 5.34 15.31
C GLY A 162 2.90 5.45 15.65
N LEU A 163 3.30 5.12 16.88
CA LEU A 163 4.65 5.36 17.36
C LEU A 163 5.53 4.11 17.43
N GLY A 164 6.79 4.32 17.08
CA GLY A 164 7.87 3.41 17.39
C GLY A 164 8.36 3.54 18.84
N ARG A 165 9.59 3.09 19.09
CA ARG A 165 10.27 3.28 20.37
C ARG A 165 10.68 4.75 20.56
N PRO A 166 10.83 5.23 21.82
CA PRO A 166 10.69 4.48 23.07
C PRO A 166 9.26 4.38 23.62
N ARG A 167 8.36 5.35 23.37
CA ARG A 167 7.04 5.37 24.02
C ARG A 167 6.06 4.32 23.50
N CYS A 168 6.17 3.89 22.24
CA CYS A 168 5.15 3.07 21.56
C CYS A 168 3.74 3.69 21.64
N GLY A 169 2.71 2.94 21.23
CA GLY A 169 1.33 3.42 21.27
C GLY A 169 1.04 4.46 20.19
N THR A 170 0.23 5.46 20.52
CA THR A 170 -0.18 6.49 19.54
C THR A 170 -0.09 7.90 20.12
N LEU A 171 0.13 8.88 19.25
CA LEU A 171 -0.06 10.29 19.60
C LEU A 171 -1.27 10.82 18.85
N ARG A 172 -2.07 11.62 19.54
CA ARG A 172 -3.11 12.43 18.94
C ARG A 172 -2.69 13.88 18.95
N VAL A 173 -2.90 14.54 17.82
CA VAL A 173 -2.64 15.98 17.70
C VAL A 173 -3.91 16.74 18.09
N GLY A 174 -3.86 17.42 19.23
CA GLY A 174 -4.86 18.39 19.65
C GLY A 174 -4.56 19.79 19.12
N GLU A 175 -5.34 20.78 19.56
CA GLU A 175 -5.19 22.18 19.12
C GLU A 175 -3.80 22.74 19.48
N ASP A 176 -3.35 22.53 20.72
CA ASP A 176 -2.08 23.08 21.24
C ASP A 176 -1.19 22.04 21.95
N HIS A 177 -1.57 20.76 21.93
CA HIS A 177 -0.84 19.71 22.64
C HIS A 177 -0.90 18.37 21.91
N LEU A 178 0.03 17.48 22.28
CA LEU A 178 0.01 16.09 21.87
C LEU A 178 -0.49 15.23 23.03
N GLU A 179 -1.51 14.43 22.78
CA GLU A 179 -2.03 13.45 23.74
C GLU A 179 -1.45 12.08 23.41
N HIS A 180 -0.76 11.45 24.37
CA HIS A 180 -0.29 10.08 24.22
C HIS A 180 -1.35 9.09 24.69
N LEU A 181 -1.72 8.18 23.79
CA LEU A 181 -2.68 7.13 24.04
C LEU A 181 -1.94 5.79 24.02
N GLU A 182 -1.74 5.22 25.21
CA GLU A 182 -1.10 3.92 25.37
C GLU A 182 -1.97 2.79 24.81
N ILE A 183 -1.32 1.82 24.17
CA ILE A 183 -1.94 0.58 23.73
C ILE A 183 -1.37 -0.54 24.59
N SER A 184 -2.13 -0.94 25.60
CA SER A 184 -1.69 -1.89 26.62
C SER A 184 -1.16 -3.19 26.01
N GLY A 185 0.09 -3.51 26.35
CA GLY A 185 0.73 -4.78 25.98
C GLY A 185 1.09 -4.91 24.50
N ALA A 186 1.07 -3.83 23.73
CA ALA A 186 1.48 -3.83 22.32
C ALA A 186 2.90 -3.28 22.15
N GLY A 187 3.65 -3.92 21.25
CA GLY A 187 4.97 -3.46 20.80
C GLY A 187 4.91 -2.16 19.98
N PRO A 188 6.08 -1.65 19.53
CA PRO A 188 6.18 -0.57 18.56
C PRO A 188 5.26 -0.78 17.36
N VAL A 189 4.62 0.30 16.89
CA VAL A 189 3.85 0.29 15.65
C VAL A 189 4.81 0.08 14.48
N THR A 190 4.43 -0.79 13.54
CA THR A 190 5.20 -1.10 12.32
C THR A 190 4.50 -0.63 11.05
N CYS A 191 3.16 -0.62 11.08
CA CYS A 191 2.31 -0.18 9.98
C CYS A 191 0.93 0.19 10.52
N GLY A 192 0.11 0.83 9.70
CA GLY A 192 -1.28 1.08 10.03
C GLY A 192 -2.12 1.43 8.82
N THR A 193 -3.43 1.43 9.00
CA THR A 193 -4.39 1.77 7.94
C THR A 193 -5.64 2.43 8.50
N ASN A 194 -6.25 3.27 7.66
CA ASN A 194 -7.58 3.84 7.86
C ASN A 194 -8.63 2.93 7.22
N ALA A 195 -9.56 2.42 8.02
CA ALA A 195 -10.68 1.60 7.56
C ALA A 195 -12.01 2.30 7.91
N GLY A 196 -12.41 3.25 7.07
CA GLY A 196 -13.49 4.19 7.40
C GLY A 196 -13.09 5.02 8.62
N ASN A 197 -13.90 4.97 9.68
CA ASN A 197 -13.61 5.68 10.94
C ASN A 197 -12.70 4.89 11.91
N ARG A 198 -12.29 3.67 11.53
CA ARG A 198 -11.43 2.81 12.34
C ARG A 198 -9.98 3.05 11.95
N ILE A 199 -9.09 3.12 12.94
CA ILE A 199 -7.64 3.08 12.73
C ILE A 199 -7.14 1.75 13.27
N LEU A 200 -6.46 1.00 12.40
CA LEU A 200 -5.86 -0.29 12.72
C LEU A 200 -4.34 -0.15 12.66
N LEU A 201 -3.64 -0.69 13.66
CA LEU A 201 -2.20 -0.59 13.80
C LEU A 201 -1.59 -1.97 13.97
N GLY A 202 -0.62 -2.30 13.13
CA GLY A 202 0.22 -3.47 13.26
C GLY A 202 1.39 -3.21 14.19
N HIS A 203 1.78 -4.22 14.95
CA HIS A 203 2.85 -4.11 15.95
C HIS A 203 3.95 -5.14 15.73
N SER A 204 5.16 -4.80 16.19
CA SER A 204 6.34 -5.65 16.03
C SER A 204 6.31 -6.96 16.84
N ASP A 205 5.32 -7.13 17.71
CA ASP A 205 5.11 -8.33 18.55
C ASP A 205 3.99 -9.24 18.01
N GLY A 206 3.54 -8.97 16.78
CA GLY A 206 2.50 -9.70 16.07
C GLY A 206 1.08 -9.31 16.44
N ASN A 207 0.88 -8.33 17.32
CA ASN A 207 -0.45 -7.82 17.63
C ASN A 207 -0.95 -6.86 16.54
N VAL A 208 -2.26 -6.83 16.30
CA VAL A 208 -2.95 -5.71 15.64
C VAL A 208 -3.88 -5.07 16.65
N SER A 209 -3.84 -3.76 16.78
CA SER A 209 -4.76 -3.00 17.63
C SER A 209 -5.68 -2.11 16.80
N GLU A 210 -6.86 -1.83 17.36
CA GLU A 210 -7.82 -0.86 16.86
C GLU A 210 -7.96 0.26 17.88
N ILE A 211 -7.76 1.50 17.45
CA ILE A 211 -7.85 2.66 18.35
C ILE A 211 -9.27 2.77 18.93
N GLY A 212 -9.36 2.76 20.26
CA GLY A 212 -10.62 2.81 21.00
C GLY A 212 -11.22 1.44 21.34
N SER A 213 -10.83 0.37 20.63
CA SER A 213 -11.35 -1.00 20.84
C SER A 213 -10.32 -1.96 21.44
N GLY A 214 -9.02 -1.67 21.34
CA GLY A 214 -7.93 -2.49 21.88
C GLY A 214 -7.40 -3.53 20.88
N SER A 215 -6.92 -4.68 21.35
CA SER A 215 -6.39 -5.74 20.47
C SER A 215 -7.48 -6.30 19.55
N ALA A 216 -7.19 -6.38 18.25
CA ALA A 216 -8.07 -6.84 17.20
C ALA A 216 -7.77 -8.29 16.78
N LEU A 217 -6.50 -8.63 16.58
CA LEU A 217 -6.01 -9.99 16.30
C LEU A 217 -4.53 -10.12 16.70
N ARG A 218 -4.00 -11.35 16.72
CA ARG A 218 -2.58 -11.61 16.99
C ARG A 218 -2.04 -12.77 16.17
N GLY A 219 -0.86 -12.57 15.56
CA GLY A 219 -0.08 -13.61 14.87
C GLY A 219 1.21 -13.97 15.60
N ALA A 220 2.04 -14.81 14.97
CA ALA A 220 3.27 -15.36 15.54
C ALA A 220 4.55 -14.58 15.17
N SER A 221 4.46 -13.67 14.21
CA SER A 221 5.56 -12.90 13.64
C SER A 221 5.22 -11.40 13.67
N PRO A 222 6.16 -10.46 13.47
CA PRO A 222 5.84 -9.04 13.38
C PRO A 222 4.81 -8.75 12.27
N VAL A 223 3.89 -7.83 12.55
CA VAL A 223 2.91 -7.40 11.54
C VAL A 223 3.60 -6.50 10.53
N SER A 224 3.50 -6.82 9.25
CA SER A 224 4.10 -6.05 8.16
C SER A 224 3.07 -5.28 7.32
N ALA A 225 1.81 -5.70 7.33
CA ALA A 225 0.71 -5.01 6.66
C ALA A 225 -0.61 -5.22 7.41
N VAL A 226 -1.50 -4.22 7.37
CA VAL A 226 -2.86 -4.31 7.93
C VAL A 226 -3.86 -3.79 6.93
N LEU A 227 -4.97 -4.51 6.77
CA LEU A 227 -6.10 -4.15 5.93
C LEU A 227 -7.40 -4.23 6.75
N GLY A 228 -8.21 -3.17 6.69
CA GLY A 228 -9.58 -3.21 7.19
C GLY A 228 -10.57 -3.28 6.04
N VAL A 229 -11.53 -4.20 6.13
CA VAL A 229 -12.62 -4.34 5.16
C VAL A 229 -13.93 -4.34 5.95
N GLU A 230 -14.70 -3.25 5.86
CA GLU A 230 -15.89 -3.05 6.69
C GLU A 230 -15.59 -3.27 8.20
N ASN A 231 -16.14 -4.32 8.81
CA ASN A 231 -15.92 -4.70 10.22
C ASN A 231 -14.82 -5.75 10.40
N GLU A 232 -14.23 -6.22 9.30
CA GLU A 232 -13.17 -7.22 9.30
C GLU A 232 -11.79 -6.56 9.46
N THR A 233 -10.82 -7.34 9.94
CA THR A 233 -9.43 -6.94 10.08
C THR A 233 -8.56 -8.09 9.62
N ILE A 234 -7.67 -7.80 8.69
CA ILE A 234 -6.75 -8.76 8.09
C ILE A 234 -5.33 -8.21 8.30
N ALA A 235 -4.42 -9.09 8.68
CA ALA A 235 -3.03 -8.76 8.91
C ALA A 235 -2.11 -9.67 8.11
N GLY A 236 -1.10 -9.06 7.50
CA GLY A 236 0.03 -9.74 6.88
C GLY A 236 1.24 -9.68 7.80
N PHE A 237 2.03 -10.74 7.76
CA PHE A 237 3.16 -10.94 8.66
C PHE A 237 4.47 -11.14 7.89
N GLU A 238 5.59 -10.88 8.56
CA GLU A 238 6.93 -11.03 7.98
C GLU A 238 7.28 -12.49 7.61
N ASP A 239 6.61 -13.47 8.22
CA ASP A 239 6.78 -14.89 7.92
C ASP A 239 5.94 -15.37 6.72
N GLY A 240 5.12 -14.49 6.14
CA GLY A 240 4.28 -14.79 4.98
C GLY A 240 2.87 -15.24 5.32
N ASP A 241 2.49 -15.27 6.60
CA ASP A 241 1.12 -15.52 7.00
C ASP A 241 0.22 -14.31 6.74
N VAL A 242 -1.03 -14.59 6.39
CA VAL A 242 -2.14 -13.65 6.34
C VAL A 242 -3.24 -14.19 7.25
N VAL A 243 -3.58 -13.43 8.29
CA VAL A 243 -4.55 -13.83 9.33
C VAL A 243 -5.71 -12.85 9.34
N SER A 244 -6.93 -13.39 9.39
CA SER A 244 -8.16 -12.62 9.54
C SER A 244 -8.68 -12.69 10.98
N LYS A 245 -9.36 -11.64 11.42
CA LYS A 245 -10.10 -11.59 12.69
C LYS A 245 -11.22 -12.63 12.75
N ALA A 246 -11.80 -13.02 11.61
CA ALA A 246 -12.73 -14.13 11.48
C ALA A 246 -12.09 -15.52 11.71
N GLY A 247 -10.75 -15.61 11.76
CA GLY A 247 -10.01 -16.77 12.24
C GLY A 247 -9.41 -17.68 11.16
N TRP A 248 -9.51 -17.32 9.87
CA TRP A 248 -8.81 -18.04 8.81
C TRP A 248 -7.37 -17.57 8.68
N ILE A 249 -6.51 -18.47 8.16
CA ILE A 249 -5.08 -18.22 7.93
C ILE A 249 -4.73 -18.72 6.53
N HIS A 250 -4.01 -17.89 5.78
CA HIS A 250 -3.36 -18.26 4.54
C HIS A 250 -1.85 -18.09 4.68
N SER A 251 -1.07 -19.12 4.34
CA SER A 251 0.39 -19.07 4.42
C SER A 251 1.00 -19.01 3.02
N SER A 252 1.79 -17.98 2.76
CA SER A 252 2.56 -17.77 1.54
C SER A 252 4.06 -17.93 1.79
N THR A 253 4.85 -18.04 0.71
CA THR A 253 6.32 -18.03 0.83
C THR A 253 6.85 -16.61 0.65
N GLY A 254 7.53 -16.09 1.68
CA GLY A 254 8.09 -14.73 1.68
C GLY A 254 7.22 -13.75 2.46
N SER A 255 7.81 -12.62 2.86
CA SER A 255 7.13 -11.62 3.70
C SER A 255 5.96 -11.00 2.96
N VAL A 256 4.87 -10.73 3.68
CA VAL A 256 3.78 -9.89 3.16
C VAL A 256 4.27 -8.45 3.15
N ALA A 257 4.40 -7.85 1.96
CA ALA A 257 4.86 -6.47 1.78
C ALA A 257 3.69 -5.47 1.90
N ALA A 258 2.54 -5.82 1.33
CA ALA A 258 1.34 -5.00 1.38
C ALA A 258 0.07 -5.85 1.26
N LEU A 259 -1.04 -5.31 1.75
CA LEU A 259 -2.38 -5.86 1.59
C LEU A 259 -3.27 -4.78 1.00
N SER A 260 -4.01 -5.11 -0.06
CA SER A 260 -5.04 -4.23 -0.62
C SER A 260 -6.30 -5.01 -0.91
N LEU A 261 -7.44 -4.35 -0.83
CA LEU A 261 -8.66 -4.88 -1.42
C LEU A 261 -8.61 -4.58 -2.93
N GLY A 262 -9.08 -5.47 -3.80
CA GLY A 262 -8.96 -5.27 -5.24
C GLY A 262 -9.96 -6.06 -6.05
N PRO A 263 -9.84 -6.02 -7.38
CA PRO A 263 -10.69 -6.81 -8.27
C PRO A 263 -10.57 -8.31 -7.99
N SER A 264 -11.68 -9.02 -8.12
CA SER A 264 -11.71 -10.47 -8.04
C SER A 264 -12.01 -11.08 -9.41
N PRO A 265 -11.44 -12.25 -9.72
CA PRO A 265 -11.81 -13.04 -10.89
C PRO A 265 -13.30 -13.41 -11.00
N SER A 266 -13.95 -13.70 -9.87
CA SER A 266 -15.16 -14.54 -9.84
C SER A 266 -16.32 -14.00 -8.97
N GLY A 267 -16.18 -12.81 -8.38
CA GLY A 267 -17.22 -12.28 -7.50
C GLY A 267 -16.93 -10.88 -6.95
N ASN A 268 -17.23 -10.70 -5.66
CA ASN A 268 -16.94 -9.48 -4.90
C ASN A 268 -15.44 -9.20 -4.84
N ARG A 269 -15.04 -8.02 -4.35
CA ARG A 269 -13.62 -7.66 -4.21
C ARG A 269 -12.83 -8.73 -3.44
N ALA A 270 -11.58 -8.94 -3.85
CA ALA A 270 -10.68 -9.94 -3.28
C ALA A 270 -9.51 -9.26 -2.55
N ILE A 271 -8.84 -10.00 -1.67
CA ILE A 271 -7.67 -9.53 -0.95
C ILE A 271 -6.44 -9.79 -1.81
N TRP A 272 -5.72 -8.74 -2.18
CA TRP A 272 -4.46 -8.80 -2.89
C TRP A 272 -3.31 -8.80 -1.87
N VAL A 273 -2.60 -9.91 -1.80
CA VAL A 273 -1.43 -10.11 -0.95
C VAL A 273 -0.18 -9.90 -1.80
N CYS A 274 0.49 -8.78 -1.56
CA CYS A 274 1.71 -8.43 -2.26
C CYS A 274 2.91 -9.03 -1.52
N LEU A 275 3.71 -9.83 -2.21
CA LEU A 275 4.87 -10.52 -1.66
C LEU A 275 6.17 -9.97 -2.29
N ASP A 276 7.32 -10.41 -1.78
CA ASP A 276 8.62 -10.10 -2.39
C ASP A 276 8.75 -10.61 -3.83
N ARG A 277 8.00 -11.66 -4.18
CA ARG A 277 7.96 -12.23 -5.53
C ARG A 277 6.53 -12.64 -5.87
N GLY A 278 5.85 -11.75 -6.56
CA GLY A 278 4.49 -11.99 -7.04
C GLY A 278 3.40 -11.55 -6.08
N VAL A 279 2.18 -11.95 -6.43
CA VAL A 279 0.95 -11.55 -5.76
C VAL A 279 0.04 -12.77 -5.63
N VAL A 280 -0.59 -12.91 -4.47
CA VAL A 280 -1.65 -13.90 -4.26
C VAL A 280 -2.98 -13.17 -4.09
N ILE A 281 -4.00 -13.58 -4.83
CA ILE A 281 -5.36 -13.05 -4.68
C ILE A 281 -6.16 -14.06 -3.87
N LEU A 282 -6.67 -13.63 -2.71
CA LEU A 282 -7.47 -14.45 -1.80
C LEU A 282 -8.94 -14.03 -1.84
N ASP A 283 -9.83 -15.00 -1.69
CA ASP A 283 -11.22 -14.76 -1.34
C ASP A 283 -11.32 -14.00 -0.01
N SER A 284 -12.24 -13.03 0.06
CA SER A 284 -12.38 -12.16 1.23
C SER A 284 -13.07 -12.81 2.43
N GLU A 285 -13.86 -13.88 2.21
CA GLU A 285 -14.63 -14.52 3.29
C GLU A 285 -13.82 -15.60 4.01
N GLY A 286 -13.11 -16.45 3.26
CA GLY A 286 -12.42 -17.62 3.80
C GLY A 286 -10.90 -17.65 3.59
N GLY A 287 -10.32 -16.67 2.88
CA GLY A 287 -8.88 -16.63 2.61
C GLY A 287 -8.40 -17.71 1.63
N ALA A 288 -9.31 -18.32 0.87
CA ALA A 288 -8.95 -19.33 -0.12
C ALA A 288 -8.23 -18.65 -1.31
N PRO A 289 -7.10 -19.21 -1.79
CA PRO A 289 -6.40 -18.64 -2.94
C PRO A 289 -7.23 -18.78 -4.21
N LEU A 290 -7.49 -17.65 -4.86
CA LEU A 290 -8.18 -17.54 -6.14
C LEU A 290 -7.21 -17.53 -7.32
N LEU A 291 -6.05 -16.87 -7.15
CA LEU A 291 -5.05 -16.71 -8.21
C LEU A 291 -3.65 -16.46 -7.62
N GLU A 292 -2.63 -17.01 -8.27
CA GLU A 292 -1.22 -16.68 -8.03
C GLU A 292 -0.65 -15.99 -9.28
N LEU A 293 -0.08 -14.80 -9.10
CA LEU A 293 0.56 -14.01 -10.14
C LEU A 293 2.07 -13.96 -9.89
N ASP A 294 2.85 -14.54 -10.78
CA ASP A 294 4.30 -14.47 -10.73
C ASP A 294 4.79 -13.07 -11.14
N HIS A 295 5.71 -12.53 -10.35
CA HIS A 295 6.40 -11.28 -10.64
C HIS A 295 7.80 -11.33 -10.04
N GLY A 296 8.81 -10.97 -10.85
CA GLY A 296 10.21 -11.09 -10.47
C GLY A 296 10.71 -10.01 -9.51
N CYS A 297 9.94 -8.93 -9.36
CA CYS A 297 10.27 -7.78 -8.52
C CYS A 297 9.37 -7.76 -7.28
N ARG A 298 9.88 -7.14 -6.21
CA ARG A 298 9.05 -6.87 -5.02
C ARG A 298 8.01 -5.82 -5.36
N ILE A 299 6.75 -6.09 -5.04
CA ILE A 299 5.71 -5.06 -5.06
C ILE A 299 5.87 -4.22 -3.79
N SER A 300 6.20 -2.94 -3.96
CA SER A 300 6.44 -2.00 -2.88
C SER A 300 5.18 -1.25 -2.49
N GLU A 301 4.38 -0.87 -3.49
CA GLU A 301 3.22 0.00 -3.30
C GLU A 301 1.97 -0.58 -3.95
N SER A 302 0.82 -0.35 -3.33
CA SER A 302 -0.47 -0.74 -3.87
C SER A 302 -1.54 0.26 -3.48
N ASP A 303 -2.46 0.55 -4.40
CA ASP A 303 -3.68 1.29 -4.07
C ASP A 303 -4.86 0.81 -4.92
N SER A 304 -6.08 1.04 -4.45
CA SER A 304 -7.28 0.52 -5.10
C SER A 304 -8.48 1.45 -4.98
N GLU A 305 -9.24 1.55 -6.06
CA GLU A 305 -10.49 2.29 -6.11
C GLU A 305 -11.52 1.46 -6.86
N GLY A 306 -12.57 1.01 -6.15
CA GLY A 306 -13.63 0.17 -6.72
C GLY A 306 -13.10 -1.10 -7.38
N ASP A 307 -13.13 -1.10 -8.71
CA ASP A 307 -12.87 -2.26 -9.58
C ASP A 307 -11.49 -2.21 -10.22
N ILE A 308 -10.61 -1.37 -9.66
CA ILE A 308 -9.26 -1.12 -10.13
C ILE A 308 -8.31 -1.28 -8.96
N ILE A 309 -7.15 -1.87 -9.24
CA ILE A 309 -5.99 -1.85 -8.36
C ILE A 309 -4.76 -1.46 -9.18
N VAL A 310 -3.88 -0.66 -8.59
CA VAL A 310 -2.56 -0.35 -9.12
C VAL A 310 -1.50 -0.92 -8.19
N LEU A 311 -0.44 -1.49 -8.77
CA LEU A 311 0.71 -2.01 -8.05
C LEU A 311 1.98 -1.38 -8.60
N GLY A 312 2.88 -0.94 -7.74
CA GLY A 312 4.19 -0.42 -8.09
C GLY A 312 5.28 -1.34 -7.59
N ASP A 313 6.30 -1.58 -8.41
CA ASP A 313 7.39 -2.47 -8.04
C ASP A 313 8.72 -1.75 -7.76
N SER A 314 9.67 -2.53 -7.23
CA SER A 314 11.01 -2.07 -6.88
C SER A 314 11.89 -1.63 -8.06
N GLU A 315 11.47 -1.86 -9.31
CA GLU A 315 12.16 -1.40 -10.52
C GLU A 315 11.43 -0.22 -11.19
N GLY A 316 10.31 0.21 -10.62
CA GLY A 316 9.53 1.34 -11.08
C GLY A 316 8.44 1.01 -12.08
N GLU A 317 8.16 -0.27 -12.33
CA GLU A 317 7.00 -0.65 -13.14
C GLU A 317 5.71 -0.48 -12.33
N ILE A 318 4.74 0.18 -12.94
CA ILE A 318 3.39 0.39 -12.44
C ILE A 318 2.45 -0.48 -13.24
N HIS A 319 1.72 -1.37 -12.56
CA HIS A 319 0.76 -2.30 -13.11
C HIS A 319 -0.65 -1.88 -12.71
N LEU A 320 -1.50 -1.56 -13.69
CA LEU A 320 -2.92 -1.31 -13.46
C LEU A 320 -3.71 -2.56 -13.84
N MET A 321 -4.61 -2.98 -12.96
CA MET A 321 -5.53 -4.09 -13.19
C MET A 321 -6.97 -3.63 -13.02
N GLU A 322 -7.77 -3.86 -14.05
CA GLU A 322 -9.22 -3.68 -14.06
C GLU A 322 -9.92 -5.03 -13.98
N ARG A 323 -11.05 -5.11 -13.27
CA ARG A 323 -11.83 -6.35 -13.15
C ARG A 323 -12.13 -6.98 -14.50
N ASP A 324 -12.68 -6.22 -15.44
CA ASP A 324 -13.14 -6.77 -16.71
C ASP A 324 -11.99 -7.35 -17.54
N VAL A 325 -10.82 -6.71 -17.47
CA VAL A 325 -9.61 -7.21 -18.14
C VAL A 325 -9.10 -8.47 -17.45
N LEU A 326 -9.05 -8.50 -16.11
CA LEU A 326 -8.66 -9.66 -15.35
C LEU A 326 -9.57 -10.87 -15.64
N SER A 327 -10.89 -10.69 -15.52
CA SER A 327 -11.88 -11.75 -15.76
C SER A 327 -11.83 -12.28 -17.19
N ARG A 328 -11.69 -11.40 -18.19
CA ARG A 328 -11.56 -11.81 -19.59
C ARG A 328 -10.30 -12.64 -19.83
N ARG A 329 -9.15 -12.19 -19.32
CA ARG A 329 -7.86 -12.88 -19.52
C ARG A 329 -7.83 -14.25 -18.84
N LEU A 330 -8.47 -14.38 -17.69
CA LEU A 330 -8.64 -15.67 -17.02
C LEU A 330 -9.56 -16.61 -17.81
N GLY A 331 -10.64 -16.08 -18.39
CA GLY A 331 -11.51 -16.85 -19.28
C GLY A 331 -10.79 -17.37 -20.54
N ASP A 332 -9.98 -16.52 -21.17
CA ASP A 332 -9.18 -16.90 -22.34
C ASP A 332 -8.14 -17.99 -21.98
N ASP A 333 -7.46 -17.86 -20.85
CA ASP A 333 -6.44 -18.83 -20.39
C ASP A 333 -7.06 -20.21 -20.12
N LEU A 334 -8.21 -20.26 -19.44
CA LEU A 334 -8.97 -21.50 -19.22
C LEU A 334 -9.39 -22.16 -20.55
N ALA A 335 -9.86 -21.38 -21.52
CA ALA A 335 -10.22 -21.91 -22.83
C ALA A 335 -9.02 -22.50 -23.58
N THR A 336 -7.84 -21.87 -23.47
CA THR A 336 -6.61 -22.41 -24.09
C THR A 336 -6.13 -23.70 -23.44
N THR A 337 -6.21 -23.80 -22.10
CA THR A 337 -5.84 -25.02 -21.38
C THR A 337 -6.79 -26.18 -21.69
N GLU A 338 -8.09 -25.92 -21.83
CA GLU A 338 -9.07 -26.92 -22.26
C GLU A 338 -8.76 -27.44 -23.68
N ASP A 339 -8.50 -26.55 -24.65
CA ASP A 339 -8.17 -26.94 -26.03
C ASP A 339 -6.87 -27.77 -26.09
N ASP A 340 -5.84 -27.39 -25.34
CA ASP A 340 -4.58 -28.14 -25.28
C ASP A 340 -4.75 -29.50 -24.60
N SER A 341 -5.58 -29.60 -23.57
CA SER A 341 -5.92 -30.88 -22.94
C SER A 341 -6.64 -31.81 -23.91
N MET A 342 -7.56 -31.26 -24.71
CA MET A 342 -8.33 -32.00 -25.71
C MET A 342 -7.44 -32.47 -26.87
N LYS A 343 -6.52 -31.63 -27.35
CA LYS A 343 -5.49 -32.01 -28.34
C LYS A 343 -4.59 -33.13 -27.83
N ARG A 344 -4.16 -33.09 -26.57
CA ARG A 344 -3.35 -34.17 -25.95
C ARG A 344 -4.13 -35.48 -25.89
N LEU A 345 -5.39 -35.46 -25.45
CA LEU A 345 -6.28 -36.63 -25.44
C LEU A 345 -6.50 -37.22 -26.84
N MET A 346 -6.67 -36.37 -27.86
CA MET A 346 -6.77 -36.80 -29.26
C MET A 346 -5.47 -37.44 -29.76
N MET A 347 -4.32 -36.86 -29.45
CA MET A 347 -3.01 -37.39 -29.84
C MET A 347 -2.71 -38.75 -29.19
N ASP A 348 -3.09 -38.95 -27.93
CA ASP A 348 -2.92 -40.23 -27.25
C ASP A 348 -3.84 -41.32 -27.80
N ARG A 349 -5.09 -40.98 -28.17
CA ARG A 349 -5.98 -41.91 -28.90
C ARG A 349 -5.41 -42.31 -30.26
N LEU A 350 -4.84 -41.36 -31.02
CA LEU A 350 -4.19 -41.63 -32.30
C LEU A 350 -2.94 -42.52 -32.16
N ARG A 351 -2.17 -42.36 -31.08
CA ARG A 351 -1.03 -43.22 -30.75
C ARG A 351 -1.46 -44.64 -30.36
N GLY A 352 -2.60 -44.78 -29.66
CA GLY A 352 -3.18 -46.09 -29.32
C GLY A 352 -3.64 -46.87 -30.56
N LEU A 353 -4.24 -46.19 -31.54
CA LEU A 353 -4.72 -46.81 -32.79
C LEU A 353 -3.59 -47.27 -33.74
N ARG A 354 -2.38 -46.70 -33.61
CA ARG A 354 -1.19 -47.10 -34.41
C ARG A 354 -0.42 -48.28 -33.80
N ARG A 355 -0.82 -48.75 -32.61
CA ARG A 355 -0.20 -49.87 -31.90
C ARG A 355 -1.12 -51.10 -31.78
N GLY A 356 -2.29 -51.08 -32.42
CA GLY A 356 -3.27 -52.17 -32.48
C GLY A 356 -3.26 -52.91 -33.81
#